data_AF-A0A484ZTN6-F1
#
_entry.id   AF-A0A484ZTN6-F1
#
_cell.length_a   1.000
_cell.length_b   1.000
_cell.length_c   1.000
_cell.angle_alpha   90.00
_cell.angle_beta   90.00
_cell.angle_gamma   90.00
#
_symmetry.space_group_name_H-M   'P 1'
#
loop_
_entity.id
_entity.type
_entity.pdbx_description
1 polymer ?
#
loop_
_entity_poly.entity_id
_entity_poly.type
_entity_poly.pdbx_seq_one_letter_code
_entity_poly.pdbx_strand_id
1 'polypeptide(L)'
;MVARLQQDPPRNVEGSVYDFVAEGIAGPAELLKEYQHLSLLVGHDPSDKNLNRMSVLQEALEHQDGWRIDSQIRDVLIRLELSADAALSSLSGGWLRKAALARALVCSPDVLLLDEPTNHFRY
;
A
#
# COMPACT_ATOMS: atom_id res chain seq x y z
N MET A 1 3.79 -28.99 -6.10
CA MET A 1 2.63 -28.71 -5.23
C MET A 1 1.95 -27.47 -5.79
N VAL A 2 0.76 -27.60 -6.38
CA VAL A 2 0.11 -26.53 -7.15
C VAL A 2 -0.62 -25.57 -6.20
N ALA A 3 -0.16 -24.32 -6.12
CA ALA A 3 -0.89 -23.26 -5.43
C ALA A 3 -2.15 -22.93 -6.25
N ARG A 4 -3.32 -23.34 -5.76
CA ARG A 4 -4.61 -22.99 -6.37
C ARG A 4 -5.00 -21.58 -5.92
N LEU A 5 -5.07 -20.65 -6.88
CA LEU A 5 -5.75 -19.36 -6.74
C LEU A 5 -7.27 -19.60 -6.59
N GLN A 6 -7.72 -19.75 -5.36
CA GLN A 6 -9.12 -19.83 -4.91
C GLN A 6 -9.25 -18.79 -3.80
N GLN A 7 -10.18 -17.82 -3.76
CA GLN A 7 -11.37 -17.45 -4.52
C GLN A 7 -11.42 -15.90 -4.56
N ASP A 8 -12.31 -15.32 -5.37
CA ASP A 8 -12.52 -13.87 -5.53
C ASP A 8 -12.27 -13.07 -4.23
N PRO A 9 -11.47 -11.99 -4.27
CA PRO A 9 -11.28 -11.16 -3.09
C PRO A 9 -12.65 -10.62 -2.64
N PRO A 10 -12.90 -10.57 -1.33
CA PRO A 10 -14.18 -10.14 -0.80
C PRO A 10 -14.54 -8.78 -1.39
N ARG A 11 -15.65 -8.71 -2.13
CA ARG A 11 -16.17 -7.45 -2.73
C ARG A 11 -16.64 -6.42 -1.69
N ASN A 12 -16.56 -6.76 -0.41
CA ASN A 12 -16.97 -5.95 0.74
C ASN A 12 -15.78 -5.38 1.54
N VAL A 13 -14.57 -5.32 0.97
CA VAL A 13 -13.51 -4.53 1.63
C VAL A 13 -13.83 -3.06 1.38
N GLU A 14 -14.34 -2.39 2.41
CA GLU A 14 -14.40 -0.93 2.44
C GLU A 14 -12.97 -0.39 2.57
N GLY A 15 -12.59 0.49 1.65
CA GLY A 15 -11.24 1.06 1.62
C GLY A 15 -10.74 1.33 0.20
N SER A 16 -9.64 2.06 0.14
CA SER A 16 -8.89 2.31 -1.07
C SER A 16 -7.97 1.12 -1.40
N VAL A 17 -7.47 1.06 -2.64
CA VAL A 17 -6.45 0.07 -3.02
C VAL A 17 -5.22 0.19 -2.11
N TYR A 18 -4.87 1.41 -1.71
CA TYR A 18 -3.81 1.65 -0.74
C TYR A 18 -4.09 0.97 0.60
N ASP A 19 -5.29 1.14 1.17
CA ASP A 19 -5.67 0.54 2.46
C ASP A 19 -5.54 -0.98 2.43
N PHE A 20 -6.05 -1.61 1.36
CA PHE A 20 -6.00 -3.05 1.18
C PHE A 20 -4.56 -3.59 1.06
N VAL A 21 -3.67 -2.83 0.43
CA VAL A 21 -2.25 -3.21 0.30
C VAL A 21 -1.49 -2.94 1.60
N ALA A 22 -1.77 -1.84 2.29
CA ALA A 22 -1.20 -1.49 3.59
C ALA A 22 -1.59 -2.51 4.68
N GLU A 23 -2.81 -3.07 4.64
CA GLU A 23 -3.24 -4.17 5.50
C GLU A 23 -2.38 -5.44 5.37
N GLY A 24 -1.62 -5.58 4.27
CA GLY A 24 -0.62 -6.64 4.12
C GLY A 24 0.56 -6.50 5.09
N ILE A 25 0.83 -5.30 5.60
CA ILE A 25 1.96 -5.03 6.48
C ILE A 25 1.46 -4.89 7.91
N ALA A 26 1.91 -5.78 8.80
CA ALA A 26 1.69 -5.61 10.23
C ALA A 26 2.55 -4.44 10.74
N GLY A 27 1.94 -3.43 11.37
CA GLY A 27 2.65 -2.31 11.99
C GLY A 27 2.04 -0.94 11.65
N PRO A 28 2.71 -0.07 10.86
CA PRO A 28 2.36 1.34 10.74
C PRO A 28 1.18 1.63 9.79
N ALA A 29 0.44 0.62 9.34
CA ALA A 29 -0.68 0.79 8.40
C ALA A 29 -1.73 1.78 8.92
N GLU A 30 -2.11 1.68 10.19
CA GLU A 30 -3.08 2.61 10.80
C GLU A 30 -2.52 4.03 10.95
N LEU A 31 -1.23 4.17 11.24
CA LEU A 31 -0.58 5.49 11.31
C LEU A 31 -0.49 6.16 9.94
N LEU A 32 -0.22 5.38 8.88
CA LEU A 32 -0.20 5.86 7.50
C LEU A 32 -1.60 6.33 7.06
N LYS A 33 -2.64 5.56 7.40
CA LYS A 33 -4.03 5.93 7.16
C LYS A 33 -4.41 7.23 7.88
N GLU A 34 -4.09 7.35 9.17
CA GLU A 34 -4.38 8.58 9.95
C GLU A 34 -3.61 9.78 9.39
N TYR A 35 -2.33 9.59 9.01
CA TYR A 35 -1.53 10.64 8.39
C TYR A 35 -2.10 11.11 7.06
N GLN A 36 -2.49 10.19 6.17
CA GLN A 36 -3.05 10.53 4.86
C GLN A 36 -4.37 11.31 5.01
N HIS A 37 -5.25 10.86 5.92
CA HIS A 37 -6.50 11.56 6.20
C HIS A 37 -6.27 12.95 6.78
N LEU A 38 -5.34 13.07 7.73
CA LEU A 38 -5.01 14.35 8.35
C LEU A 38 -4.32 15.29 7.38
N SER A 39 -3.49 14.80 6.45
CA SER A 39 -2.86 15.60 5.41
C SER A 39 -3.90 16.25 4.49
N LEU A 40 -4.97 15.54 4.15
CA LEU A 40 -6.09 16.10 3.38
C LEU A 40 -6.83 17.16 4.20
N LEU A 41 -7.06 16.89 5.49
CA LEU A 41 -7.72 17.84 6.39
C LEU A 41 -6.89 19.12 6.56
N VAL A 42 -5.58 19.03 6.76
CA VAL A 42 -4.67 20.18 6.88
C VAL A 42 -4.67 21.03 5.62
N GLY A 43 -4.83 20.42 4.44
CA GLY A 43 -4.99 21.16 3.19
C GLY A 43 -6.22 22.07 3.17
N HIS A 44 -7.27 21.74 3.93
CA HIS A 44 -8.50 22.53 4.06
C HIS A 44 -8.55 23.39 5.34
N ASP A 45 -8.01 22.88 6.45
CA ASP A 45 -7.98 23.52 7.77
C ASP A 45 -6.57 23.39 8.39
N PRO A 46 -5.64 24.31 8.06
CA PRO A 46 -4.28 24.32 8.57
C PRO A 46 -4.21 24.93 9.98
N SER A 47 -5.07 24.49 10.90
CA SER A 47 -5.02 24.92 12.29
C SER A 47 -3.81 24.34 13.04
N ASP A 48 -3.30 25.06 14.05
CA ASP A 48 -2.17 24.60 14.87
C ASP A 48 -2.43 23.23 15.51
N LYS A 49 -3.70 22.92 15.79
CA LYS A 49 -4.11 21.61 16.29
C LYS A 49 -3.85 20.49 15.28
N ASN A 50 -4.25 20.70 14.02
CA ASN A 50 -4.08 19.70 12.96
C ASN A 50 -2.59 19.58 12.57
N LEU A 51 -1.86 20.70 12.50
CA LEU A 51 -0.43 20.73 12.24
C LEU A 51 0.39 20.00 13.32
N ASN A 52 0.11 20.25 14.60
CA ASN A 52 0.77 19.54 15.70
C ASN A 52 0.48 18.04 15.66
N ARG A 53 -0.77 17.65 15.38
CA ARG A 53 -1.13 16.24 15.27
C ARG A 53 -0.47 15.56 14.07
N MET A 54 -0.31 16.28 12.97
CA MET A 54 0.42 15.80 11.79
C MET A 54 1.90 15.58 12.12
N SER A 55 2.52 16.51 12.84
CA SER A 55 3.91 16.38 13.30
C SER A 55 4.13 15.12 14.16
N VAL A 56 3.23 14.87 15.13
CA VAL A 56 3.28 13.66 15.98
C VAL A 56 3.16 12.37 15.16
N LEU A 57 2.27 12.34 14.16
CA LEU A 57 2.12 11.19 13.28
C LEU A 57 3.36 10.99 12.39
N GLN A 58 3.94 12.08 11.87
CA GLN A 58 5.17 12.00 11.07
C GLN A 58 6.32 11.40 11.86
N GLU A 59 6.50 11.82 13.11
CA GLU A 59 7.54 11.30 13.99
C GLU A 59 7.27 9.83 14.35
N ALA A 60 6.03 9.46 14.64
CA ALA A 60 5.65 8.06 14.91
C ALA A 60 5.87 7.15 13.69
N LEU A 61 5.61 7.65 12.48
CA LEU A 61 5.90 6.96 11.22
C LEU A 61 7.40 6.80 11.00
N GLU A 62 8.20 7.83 11.25
CA GLU A 62 9.65 7.78 11.12
C GLU A 62 10.27 6.71 12.04
N HIS A 63 9.83 6.65 13.30
CA HIS A 63 10.29 5.63 14.26
C HIS A 63 9.95 4.19 13.88
N GLN A 64 8.98 3.98 12.98
CA GLN A 64 8.50 2.66 12.56
C GLN A 64 8.84 2.33 11.11
N ASP A 65 9.79 3.04 10.49
CA ASP A 65 10.11 2.93 9.06
C ASP A 65 8.87 3.11 8.16
N GLY A 66 7.86 3.85 8.64
CA GLY A 66 6.57 4.06 7.98
C GLY A 66 6.71 4.72 6.60
N TRP A 67 7.68 5.63 6.44
CA TRP A 67 7.98 6.26 5.14
C TRP A 67 8.57 5.28 4.13
N ARG A 68 9.44 4.38 4.60
CA ARG A 68 10.00 3.32 3.76
C ARG A 68 8.89 2.39 3.28
N ILE A 69 7.96 2.07 4.18
CA ILE A 69 6.78 1.26 3.90
C ILE A 69 5.83 1.96 2.91
N ASP A 70 5.52 3.24 3.11
CA ASP A 70 4.68 4.02 2.19
C ASP A 70 5.28 4.05 0.78
N SER A 71 6.58 4.31 0.67
CA SER A 71 7.29 4.30 -0.61
C SER A 71 7.20 2.93 -1.28
N GLN A 72 7.38 1.83 -0.53
CA GLN A 72 7.26 0.47 -1.07
C GLN A 72 5.85 0.17 -1.58
N ILE A 73 4.82 0.58 -0.84
CA ILE A 73 3.43 0.43 -1.26
C ILE A 73 3.21 1.16 -2.58
N ARG A 74 3.61 2.44 -2.66
CA ARG A 74 3.44 3.26 -3.87
C ARG A 74 4.21 2.69 -5.06
N ASP A 75 5.44 2.23 -4.85
CA ASP A 75 6.26 1.62 -5.90
C ASP A 75 5.58 0.37 -6.48
N VAL A 76 5.04 -0.50 -5.62
CA VAL A 76 4.31 -1.70 -6.06
C VAL A 76 3.03 -1.34 -6.80
N LEU A 77 2.28 -0.35 -6.31
CA LEU A 77 1.07 0.13 -6.97
C LEU A 77 1.36 0.70 -8.36
N ILE A 78 2.41 1.53 -8.49
CA ILE A 78 2.87 2.10 -9.77
C ILE A 78 3.26 0.98 -10.74
N ARG A 79 4.05 -0.01 -10.28
CA ARG A 79 4.46 -1.15 -11.10
C ARG A 79 3.29 -2.00 -11.62
N LEU A 80 2.19 -2.02 -10.89
CA LEU A 80 0.97 -2.77 -11.24
C LEU A 80 -0.08 -1.89 -11.94
N GLU A 81 0.24 -0.61 -12.16
CA GLU A 81 -0.64 0.42 -12.74
C GLU A 81 -1.94 0.60 -11.94
N LEU A 82 -1.86 0.45 -10.62
CA LEU A 82 -2.97 0.60 -9.69
C LEU A 82 -2.98 2.00 -9.08
N SER A 83 -4.15 2.64 -9.09
CA SER A 83 -4.36 3.90 -8.38
C SER A 83 -4.57 3.65 -6.89
N ALA A 84 -3.73 4.26 -6.05
CA ALA A 84 -3.81 4.17 -4.58
C ALA A 84 -5.19 4.61 -4.05
N ASP A 85 -5.74 5.70 -4.60
CA ASP A 85 -7.01 6.30 -4.16
C ASP A 85 -8.25 5.63 -4.76
N ALA A 86 -8.09 4.66 -5.66
CA ALA A 86 -9.23 3.95 -6.22
C ALA A 86 -9.93 3.12 -5.14
N ALA A 87 -11.26 3.12 -5.12
CA ALA A 87 -12.01 2.25 -4.25
C ALA A 87 -11.83 0.79 -4.66
N LEU A 88 -11.57 -0.11 -3.71
CA LEU A 88 -11.39 -1.54 -4.03
C LEU A 88 -12.64 -2.13 -4.70
N SER A 89 -13.82 -1.65 -4.31
CA SER A 89 -15.13 -2.05 -4.85
C SER A 89 -15.37 -1.62 -6.30
N SER A 90 -14.64 -0.61 -6.81
CA SER A 90 -14.76 -0.15 -8.20
C SER A 90 -13.88 -0.93 -9.17
N LEU A 91 -12.97 -1.78 -8.66
CA LEU A 91 -12.05 -2.57 -9.47
C LEU A 91 -12.73 -3.78 -10.12
N SER A 92 -12.41 -4.03 -11.39
CA SER A 92 -12.82 -5.28 -12.06
C SER A 92 -12.07 -6.49 -11.49
N GLY A 93 -12.56 -7.71 -11.72
CA GLY A 93 -11.96 -8.94 -11.18
C GLY A 93 -10.47 -9.14 -11.53
N GLY A 94 -9.99 -8.59 -12.66
CA GLY A 94 -8.57 -8.60 -13.02
C GLY A 94 -7.75 -7.63 -12.18
N TRP A 95 -8.29 -6.43 -11.93
CA TRP A 95 -7.65 -5.41 -11.09
C TRP A 95 -7.64 -5.82 -9.61
N LEU A 96 -8.70 -6.48 -9.15
CA LEU A 96 -8.77 -7.08 -7.82
C LEU A 96 -7.67 -8.13 -7.59
N ARG A 97 -7.34 -8.94 -8.60
CA ARG A 97 -6.18 -9.86 -8.53
C ARG A 97 -4.85 -9.11 -8.46
N LYS A 98 -4.70 -8.03 -9.24
CA LYS A 98 -3.50 -7.17 -9.15
C LYS A 98 -3.37 -6.56 -7.75
N ALA A 99 -4.45 -6.09 -7.14
CA ALA A 99 -4.44 -5.55 -5.78
C ALA A 99 -4.05 -6.62 -4.74
N ALA A 100 -4.56 -7.86 -4.89
CA ALA A 100 -4.16 -8.99 -4.05
C ALA A 100 -2.67 -9.34 -4.21
N LEU A 101 -2.16 -9.28 -5.44
CA LEU A 101 -0.74 -9.45 -5.73
C LEU A 101 0.08 -8.31 -5.10
N ALA A 102 -0.37 -7.06 -5.23
CA ALA A 102 0.28 -5.90 -4.61
C ALA A 102 0.44 -6.09 -3.10
N ARG A 103 -0.63 -6.51 -2.41
CA ARG A 103 -0.60 -6.81 -0.98
C ARG A 103 0.45 -7.89 -0.65
N ALA A 104 0.49 -8.98 -1.42
CA ALA A 104 1.45 -10.05 -1.20
C ALA A 104 2.91 -9.63 -1.47
N LEU A 105 3.15 -8.76 -2.45
CA LEU A 105 4.48 -8.22 -2.77
C LEU A 105 4.99 -7.27 -1.68
N VAL A 106 4.10 -6.48 -1.13
CA VAL A 106 4.39 -5.48 -0.10
C VAL A 106 4.72 -6.12 1.25
N CYS A 107 4.21 -7.33 1.54
CA CYS A 107 4.61 -8.14 2.69
C CYS A 107 6.12 -8.50 2.72
N SER A 108 6.89 -8.16 1.68
CA SER A 108 8.32 -8.47 1.55
C SER A 108 8.66 -9.91 1.95
N PRO A 109 8.19 -10.94 1.23
CA PRO A 109 8.87 -12.22 1.32
C PRO A 109 10.32 -12.00 0.85
N ASP A 110 11.32 -12.36 1.67
CA ASP A 110 12.76 -12.30 1.35
C ASP A 110 13.14 -13.06 0.05
N VAL A 111 12.19 -13.80 -0.53
CA VAL A 111 12.31 -14.47 -1.82
C VAL A 111 11.02 -14.28 -2.61
N LEU A 112 11.01 -13.30 -3.52
CA LEU A 112 10.17 -13.37 -4.70
C LEU A 112 10.99 -14.10 -5.77
N LEU A 113 10.88 -15.43 -5.83
CA LEU A 113 11.37 -16.25 -6.95
C LEU A 113 10.53 -15.89 -8.19
N LEU A 114 10.86 -14.77 -8.80
CA LEU A 114 10.59 -14.50 -10.21
C LEU A 114 11.67 -15.25 -11.00
N ASP A 115 11.45 -16.54 -11.24
CA ASP A 115 11.89 -17.17 -12.49
C ASP A 115 11.31 -16.29 -13.63
N GLU A 116 12.06 -15.63 -14.52
CA GLU A 116 13.09 -16.09 -15.46
C GLU A 116 13.69 -14.86 -16.22
N PRO A 117 14.72 -14.98 -17.09
CA PRO A 117 16.13 -15.27 -16.87
C PRO A 117 17.03 -14.07 -17.29
N THR A 118 18.33 -14.15 -17.00
CA THR A 118 19.43 -13.26 -17.44
C THR A 118 19.31 -12.56 -18.82
N ASN A 119 19.50 -11.23 -18.88
CA ASN A 119 20.40 -10.53 -19.84
C ASN A 119 20.60 -9.05 -19.43
N HIS A 120 21.64 -8.71 -18.66
CA HIS A 120 22.93 -8.17 -19.11
C HIS A 120 22.88 -6.90 -19.98
N PHE A 121 23.14 -5.73 -19.37
CA PHE A 121 23.95 -4.67 -19.99
C PHE A 121 24.69 -3.88 -18.89
N ARG A 122 25.88 -4.36 -18.53
CA ARG A 122 26.98 -3.46 -18.14
C ARG A 122 28.01 -3.56 -19.26
N TYR A 123 28.29 -2.43 -19.90
CA TYR A 123 29.44 -2.26 -20.79
C TYR A 123 30.67 -1.92 -19.95
#